data_AF-A0A7M3XTX0-F1
#
_entry.id   AF-A0A7M3XTX0-F1
#
_cell.length_a   1.000
_cell.length_b   1.000
_cell.length_c   1.000
_cell.angle_alpha   90.00
_cell.angle_beta   90.00
_cell.angle_gamma   90.00
#
_symmetry.space_group_name_H-M   'P 1'
#
loop_
_entity.id
_entity.type
_entity.pdbx_description
1 polymer ?
#
loop_
_entity_poly.entity_id
_entity_poly.type
_entity_poly.pdbx_seq_one_letter_code
_entity_poly.pdbx_strand_id
1 'polypeptide(L)'
;MLPEDNFTFSLDMESGWSTFASTSQDNITENSSASIDRGEMNSYPDSGYTLSADSKESLEEQLLNQAGERFGKGTWTWIITADQCDPDLPVDGVDPDQGNDWELTVTVVVMVLRISEVGP
;
A
#
# COMPACT_ATOMS: atom_id res chain seq x y z
N MET A 1 -17.50 -11.22 -25.59
CA MET A 1 -16.47 -11.27 -24.54
C MET A 1 -17.16 -11.84 -23.33
N LEU A 2 -16.58 -12.85 -22.68
CA LEU A 2 -17.06 -13.25 -21.36
C LEU A 2 -16.66 -12.13 -20.38
N PRO A 3 -17.48 -11.83 -19.37
CA PRO A 3 -17.07 -11.08 -18.19
C PRO A 3 -15.69 -11.53 -17.65
N GLU A 4 -14.91 -10.57 -17.18
CA GLU A 4 -13.62 -10.81 -16.50
C GLU A 4 -13.82 -10.46 -15.03
N ASP A 5 -13.18 -11.20 -14.13
CA ASP A 5 -13.10 -10.85 -12.70
C ASP A 5 -11.95 -9.87 -12.47
N ASN A 6 -12.27 -8.58 -12.50
CA ASN A 6 -11.29 -7.52 -12.30
C ASN A 6 -11.47 -6.80 -10.96
N PHE A 7 -10.33 -6.59 -10.29
CA PHE A 7 -10.25 -5.89 -9.02
C PHE A 7 -9.32 -4.69 -9.13
N THR A 8 -9.69 -3.61 -8.47
CA THR A 8 -8.80 -2.48 -8.18
C THR A 8 -8.46 -2.47 -6.70
N PHE A 9 -7.16 -2.54 -6.41
CA PHE A 9 -6.61 -2.31 -5.08
C PHE A 9 -6.12 -0.87 -4.98
N SER A 10 -6.63 -0.12 -4.01
CA SER A 10 -6.20 1.23 -3.70
C SER A 10 -5.65 1.33 -2.29
N LEU A 11 -4.56 2.07 -2.13
CA LEU A 11 -3.96 2.42 -0.85
C LEU A 11 -3.99 3.94 -0.71
N ASP A 12 -4.63 4.42 0.34
CA ASP A 12 -4.70 5.83 0.71
C ASP A 12 -4.09 6.03 2.10
N MET A 13 -3.26 7.07 2.25
CA MET A 13 -2.61 7.39 3.50
C MET A 13 -3.02 8.77 4.00
N GLU A 14 -3.20 8.88 5.31
CA GLU A 14 -3.41 10.16 5.99
C GLU A 14 -2.30 11.18 5.70
N SER A 15 -1.08 10.72 5.44
CA SER A 15 0.06 11.56 5.04
C SER A 15 -0.05 12.18 3.64
N GLY A 16 -1.13 11.90 2.89
CA GLY A 16 -1.42 12.49 1.59
C GLY A 16 -0.83 11.75 0.40
N TRP A 17 -0.36 10.52 0.60
CA TRP A 17 0.10 9.64 -0.47
C TRP A 17 -0.97 8.60 -0.78
N SER A 18 -1.30 8.44 -2.05
CA SER A 18 -2.24 7.43 -2.50
C SER A 18 -1.81 6.81 -3.83
N THR A 19 -2.23 5.58 -4.05
CA THR A 19 -1.90 4.81 -5.25
C THR A 19 -2.92 3.70 -5.45
N PHE A 20 -2.98 3.15 -6.66
CA PHE A 20 -3.83 2.02 -6.98
C PHE A 20 -3.16 1.13 -8.02
N ALA A 21 -3.59 -0.12 -8.06
CA ALA A 21 -3.29 -1.06 -9.12
C ALA A 21 -4.53 -1.88 -9.42
N SER A 22 -4.78 -2.11 -10.71
CA SER A 22 -5.92 -2.88 -11.18
C SER A 22 -5.42 -4.15 -11.85
N THR A 23 -6.16 -5.24 -11.67
CA THR A 23 -5.93 -6.46 -12.45
C THR A 23 -6.44 -6.27 -13.87
N SER A 24 -5.85 -7.01 -14.81
CA SER A 24 -6.37 -7.17 -16.16
C SER A 24 -6.16 -8.61 -16.58
N GLN A 25 -7.13 -9.20 -17.27
CA GLN A 25 -7.09 -10.61 -17.62
C GLN A 25 -6.86 -10.82 -19.13
N ASP A 26 -5.63 -11.20 -19.50
CA ASP A 26 -5.31 -11.53 -20.90
C ASP A 26 -5.70 -12.97 -21.27
N ASN A 27 -5.70 -13.87 -20.28
CA ASN A 27 -6.06 -15.29 -20.43
C ASN A 27 -7.06 -15.71 -19.35
N ILE A 28 -8.28 -16.09 -19.78
CA ILE A 28 -9.39 -16.46 -18.89
C ILE A 28 -9.12 -17.72 -18.05
N THR A 29 -8.13 -18.54 -18.41
CA THR A 29 -7.74 -19.72 -17.62
C THR A 29 -6.67 -19.44 -16.57
N GLU A 30 -6.18 -18.21 -16.49
CA GLU A 30 -5.11 -17.80 -15.57
C GLU A 30 -5.61 -16.77 -14.57
N ASN A 31 -5.02 -16.79 -13.38
CA ASN A 31 -5.28 -15.79 -12.35
C ASN A 31 -4.67 -14.45 -12.78
N SER A 32 -5.45 -13.38 -12.65
CA SER A 32 -4.97 -12.02 -12.81
C SER A 32 -4.26 -11.54 -11.54
N SER A 33 -3.29 -10.63 -11.65
CA SER A 33 -2.58 -10.11 -10.48
C SER A 33 -2.21 -8.64 -10.67
N ALA A 34 -2.16 -7.90 -9.57
CA ALA A 34 -1.76 -6.50 -9.53
C ALA A 34 -0.82 -6.26 -8.35
N SER A 35 0.13 -5.35 -8.49
CA SER A 35 1.10 -5.04 -7.45
C SER A 35 1.34 -3.54 -7.33
N ILE A 36 1.50 -3.08 -6.10
CA ILE A 36 1.84 -1.68 -5.79
C ILE A 36 3.25 -1.66 -5.22
N ASP A 37 4.13 -0.85 -5.83
CA ASP A 37 5.44 -0.56 -5.28
C ASP A 37 5.38 0.68 -4.37
N ARG A 38 6.14 0.65 -3.27
CA ARG A 38 6.21 1.67 -2.21
C ARG A 38 6.82 3.01 -2.64
N GLY A 39 7.28 3.16 -3.88
CA GLY A 39 8.32 4.08 -4.36
C GLY A 39 8.50 5.47 -3.71
N GLU A 40 7.46 6.15 -3.23
CA GLU A 40 7.56 7.49 -2.61
C GLU A 40 7.35 7.53 -1.09
N MET A 41 7.27 6.39 -0.41
CA MET A 41 7.21 6.34 1.05
C MET A 41 8.56 6.72 1.68
N ASN A 42 8.53 7.10 2.96
CA ASN A 42 9.73 7.43 3.72
C ASN A 42 10.87 6.42 3.55
N SER A 43 12.08 6.96 3.45
CA SER A 43 13.32 6.23 3.30
C SER A 43 13.63 5.44 4.56
N TYR A 44 14.47 4.40 4.40
CA TYR A 44 15.14 3.84 5.56
C TYR A 44 16.11 4.88 6.12
N PRO A 45 16.01 5.25 7.41
CA PRO A 45 16.86 6.28 7.95
C PRO A 45 18.31 5.78 8.03
N ASP A 46 19.25 6.65 7.66
CA ASP A 46 20.65 6.45 8.01
C ASP A 46 20.82 6.46 9.54
N SER A 47 21.79 5.72 10.05
CA SER A 47 22.07 5.64 11.49
C SER A 47 23.43 6.26 11.82
N GLY A 48 23.64 6.65 13.08
CA GLY A 48 24.96 7.08 13.57
C GLY A 48 25.28 8.56 13.38
N TYR A 49 24.29 9.40 13.09
CA TYR A 49 24.43 10.86 13.12
C TYR A 49 23.82 11.45 14.39
N THR A 50 24.25 12.67 14.71
CA THR A 50 23.74 13.47 15.84
C THR A 50 23.10 14.74 15.32
N LEU A 51 21.95 15.11 15.89
CA LEU A 51 21.25 16.36 15.61
C LEU A 51 21.08 17.16 16.90
N SER A 52 20.96 18.48 16.76
CA SER A 52 20.69 19.40 17.88
C SER A 52 19.28 19.95 17.77
N ALA A 53 18.54 19.90 18.88
CA ALA A 53 17.24 20.52 19.02
C ALA A 53 17.02 20.96 20.47
N ASP A 54 16.15 21.94 20.67
CA ASP A 54 15.82 22.47 22.00
C ASP A 54 14.90 21.53 22.80
N SER A 55 14.28 20.55 22.13
CA SER A 55 13.48 19.51 22.77
C SER A 55 13.41 18.23 21.92
N LYS A 56 13.00 17.13 22.54
CA LYS A 56 12.71 15.86 21.86
C LYS A 56 11.63 16.07 20.79
N GLU A 57 10.53 16.74 21.14
CA GLU A 57 9.38 16.95 20.27
C GLU A 57 9.77 17.75 19.03
N SER A 58 10.62 18.78 19.18
CA SER A 58 11.14 19.56 18.06
C SER A 58 11.99 18.70 17.12
N LEU A 59 12.80 17.79 17.68
CA LEU A 59 13.61 16.88 16.87
C LEU A 59 12.75 15.85 16.12
N GLU A 60 11.73 15.30 16.78
CA GLU A 60 10.78 14.39 16.14
C GLU A 60 10.04 15.08 14.99
N GLU A 61 9.56 16.31 15.19
CA GLU A 61 8.89 17.08 14.15
C GLU A 61 9.81 17.34 12.96
N GLN A 62 11.07 17.74 13.20
CA GLN A 62 12.07 17.97 12.15
C GLN A 62 12.32 16.71 11.31
N LEU A 63 12.53 15.56 11.97
CA LEU A 63 12.81 14.29 11.30
C LEU A 63 11.60 13.79 10.51
N LEU A 64 10.41 13.88 11.10
CA LEU A 64 9.20 13.37 10.46
C LEU A 64 8.75 14.30 9.33
N ASN A 65 8.95 15.61 9.40
CA ASN A 65 8.44 16.55 8.39
C ASN A 65 9.45 16.90 7.29
N GLN A 66 10.60 16.23 7.25
CA GLN A 66 11.58 16.39 6.18
C GLN A 66 10.95 16.11 4.80
N ALA A 67 11.32 16.92 3.80
CA ALA A 67 10.86 16.73 2.43
C ALA A 67 11.26 15.34 1.93
N GLY A 68 10.29 14.59 1.37
CA GLY A 68 10.46 13.20 0.95
C GLY A 68 10.19 12.17 2.05
N GLU A 69 10.26 12.54 3.33
CA GLU A 69 10.14 11.60 4.47
C GLU A 69 8.77 11.64 5.15
N ARG A 70 7.87 12.50 4.65
CA ARG A 70 6.56 12.73 5.25
C ARG A 70 5.51 11.66 4.92
N PHE A 71 5.71 10.90 3.85
CA PHE A 71 4.79 9.86 3.38
C PHE A 71 5.07 8.51 4.06
N GLY A 72 4.07 7.63 4.14
CA GLY A 72 4.20 6.34 4.85
C GLY A 72 3.89 6.42 6.35
N LYS A 73 3.42 7.57 6.84
CA LYS A 73 3.05 7.78 8.26
C LYS A 73 1.54 7.95 8.41
N GLY A 74 1.06 7.72 9.63
CA GLY A 74 -0.35 7.85 10.00
C GLY A 74 -1.16 6.61 9.62
N THR A 75 -2.47 6.79 9.50
CA THR A 75 -3.39 5.70 9.15
C THR A 75 -3.29 5.35 7.66
N TRP A 76 -3.25 4.05 7.36
CA TRP A 76 -3.28 3.52 6.00
C TRP A 76 -4.63 2.87 5.76
N THR A 77 -5.33 3.30 4.72
CA THR A 77 -6.62 2.78 4.31
C THR A 77 -6.45 1.96 3.04
N TRP A 78 -6.78 0.68 3.14
CA TRP A 78 -6.73 -0.27 2.04
C TRP A 78 -8.14 -0.51 1.51
N ILE A 79 -8.34 -0.35 0.20
CA ILE A 79 -9.64 -0.47 -0.44
C ILE A 79 -9.49 -1.47 -1.59
N ILE A 80 -10.34 -2.49 -1.59
CA ILE A 80 -10.46 -3.43 -2.71
C ILE A 80 -11.84 -3.20 -3.32
N THR A 81 -11.85 -2.86 -4.60
CA THR A 81 -13.06 -2.69 -5.38
C THR A 81 -13.16 -3.81 -6.39
N ALA A 82 -14.29 -4.50 -6.38
CA ALA A 82 -14.72 -5.40 -7.44
C ALA A 82 -15.28 -4.55 -8.59
N ASP A 83 -14.56 -4.45 -9.71
CA ASP A 83 -14.93 -3.57 -10.83
C ASP A 83 -15.81 -4.28 -11.87
N GLN A 84 -15.56 -5.57 -12.07
CA GLN A 84 -16.26 -6.43 -13.03
C GLN A 84 -16.36 -7.80 -12.39
N CYS A 85 -17.51 -8.13 -11.81
CA CYS A 85 -17.79 -9.41 -11.13
C CYS A 85 -19.22 -9.87 -11.45
N ASP A 86 -19.69 -9.54 -12.66
CA ASP A 86 -21.02 -9.90 -13.11
C ASP A 86 -21.02 -11.41 -13.42
N PRO A 87 -21.95 -12.20 -12.86
CA PRO A 87 -21.97 -13.65 -13.06
C PRO A 87 -22.06 -14.01 -14.55
N ASP A 88 -21.18 -14.90 -14.99
CA ASP A 88 -21.08 -15.34 -16.37
C ASP A 88 -22.35 -16.07 -16.85
N LEU A 89 -22.56 -16.08 -18.17
CA LEU A 89 -23.60 -16.95 -18.76
C LEU A 89 -23.22 -18.41 -18.48
N PRO A 90 -24.04 -19.16 -17.71
CA PRO A 90 -23.63 -20.46 -17.23
C PRO A 90 -23.42 -21.45 -18.38
N VAL A 91 -22.27 -22.11 -18.40
CA VAL A 91 -22.09 -23.36 -19.13
C VAL A 91 -22.63 -24.46 -18.20
N ASP A 92 -23.71 -25.13 -18.58
CA ASP A 92 -24.37 -26.19 -17.79
C ASP A 92 -24.89 -25.78 -16.39
N GLY A 93 -25.22 -24.49 -16.19
CA GLY A 93 -25.78 -24.00 -14.91
C GLY A 93 -24.72 -23.70 -13.83
N VAL A 94 -23.44 -23.78 -14.18
CA VAL A 94 -22.30 -23.48 -13.30
C VAL A 94 -21.59 -22.25 -13.84
N ASP A 95 -21.36 -21.28 -12.96
CA ASP A 95 -20.48 -20.15 -13.20
C ASP A 95 -19.02 -20.66 -13.23
N PRO A 96 -18.31 -20.56 -14.37
CA PRO A 96 -16.99 -21.16 -14.51
C PRO A 96 -15.87 -20.31 -13.88
N ASP A 97 -16.12 -19.04 -13.57
CA ASP A 97 -15.15 -18.18 -12.89
C ASP A 97 -15.20 -18.36 -11.35
N GLN A 98 -14.19 -17.84 -10.65
CA GLN A 98 -14.14 -17.91 -9.19
C GLN A 98 -14.87 -16.72 -8.53
N GLY A 99 -15.40 -15.79 -9.33
CA GLY A 99 -16.06 -14.57 -8.90
C GLY A 99 -15.20 -13.75 -7.95
N ASN A 100 -15.72 -13.57 -6.72
CA ASN A 100 -15.07 -12.76 -5.68
C ASN A 100 -13.96 -13.49 -4.87
N ASP A 101 -13.36 -14.55 -5.41
CA ASP A 101 -12.26 -15.24 -4.74
C ASP A 101 -10.94 -14.48 -4.97
N TRP A 102 -10.49 -13.74 -3.97
CA TRP A 102 -9.24 -12.99 -4.02
C TRP A 102 -8.40 -13.21 -2.77
N GLU A 103 -7.09 -13.11 -2.94
CA GLU A 103 -6.11 -13.15 -1.85
C GLU A 103 -5.30 -11.85 -1.83
N LEU A 104 -5.22 -11.22 -0.65
CA LEU A 104 -4.34 -10.08 -0.42
C LEU A 104 -3.17 -10.48 0.46
N THR A 105 -1.96 -10.38 -0.10
CA THR A 105 -0.70 -10.50 0.66
C THR A 105 -0.07 -9.12 0.85
N VAL A 106 0.09 -8.67 2.09
CA VAL A 106 0.74 -7.39 2.44
C VAL A 106 1.98 -7.63 3.27
N THR A 107 3.09 -6.99 2.89
CA THR A 107 4.30 -6.91 3.72
C THR A 107 4.51 -5.46 4.15
N VAL A 108 4.50 -5.20 5.47
CA VAL A 108 4.71 -3.86 6.03
C VAL A 108 6.00 -3.83 6.84
N VAL A 109 6.81 -2.79 6.64
CA VAL A 109 7.99 -2.53 7.47
C VAL A 109 7.72 -1.31 8.34
N VAL A 110 7.57 -1.54 9.65
CA VAL A 110 7.31 -0.47 10.63
C VAL A 110 8.62 0.04 11.20
N MET A 111 8.89 1.33 11.00
CA MET A 111 10.04 2.01 11.59
C MET A 111 9.62 2.75 12.85
N VAL A 112 10.40 2.58 13.93
CA VAL A 112 10.16 3.26 15.21
C VAL A 112 11.30 4.22 15.48
N LEU A 113 10.98 5.51 15.52
CA LEU A 113 11.95 6.56 15.82
C LEU A 113 12.50 6.36 17.24
N ARG A 114 13.83 6.29 17.35
CA ARG A 114 14.54 6.23 18.62
C ARG A 114 15.53 7.39 18.70
N ILE A 115 15.29 8.27 19.64
CA ILE A 115 16.18 9.39 19.96
C ILE A 115 16.84 9.09 21.29
N SER A 116 18.13 9.39 21.40
CA SER A 116 18.88 9.31 22.65
C SER A 116 19.76 10.55 22.76
N GLU A 117 19.79 11.14 23.95
CA GLU A 117 20.70 12.23 24.25
C GLU A 117 22.13 11.70 24.27
N VAL A 118 23.02 12.40 23.60
CA VAL A 118 24.46 12.21 23.72
C VAL A 118 24.99 13.26 24.67
N GLY A 119 25.69 12.83 25.72
CA GLY A 119 26.27 13.73 26.71
C GLY A 119 27.33 14.66 26.10
N PRO A 120 27.76 15.70 26.84
CA PRO A 120 28.83 16.60 26.42
C PRO A 120 30.18 15.89 26.22
#